data_AF-A0A7V0NX33-F1
#
_entry.id   AF-A0A7V0NX33-F1
#
_cell.length_a   1.000
_cell.length_b   1.000
_cell.length_c   1.000
_cell.angle_alpha   90.00
_cell.angle_beta   90.00
_cell.angle_gamma   90.00
#
_symmetry.space_group_name_H-M   'P 1'
#
loop_
_entity.id
_entity.type
_entity.pdbx_description
1 polymer ?
#
loop_
_entity_poly.entity_id
_entity_poly.type
_entity_poly.pdbx_seq_one_letter_code
_entity_poly.pdbx_strand_id
1 'polypeptide(L)' 'MKITVLGIGNLLLSDDGVGVHALNRLKNDYEFPEYVRLIDGGTKGLDLLPLFEKQDKVLII' A
#
# COMPACT_ATOMS: atom_id res chain seq x y z
N MET A 1 -5.87 10.10 13.63
CA MET A 1 -6.47 9.25 12.58
C MET A 1 -5.34 8.62 11.78
N LYS A 2 -5.13 7.31 11.82
CA LYS A 2 -4.05 6.58 11.12
C LYS A 2 -4.59 5.92 9.87
N ILE A 3 -4.04 6.27 8.71
CA ILE A 3 -4.44 5.71 7.41
C ILE A 3 -3.27 4.94 6.82
N THR A 4 -3.55 3.77 6.23
CA THR A 4 -2.58 3.05 5.40
C THR A 4 -3.09 2.87 3.98
N VAL A 5 -2.24 3.18 3.01
CA VAL A 5 -2.41 2.81 1.60
C VAL A 5 -1.47 1.65 1.33
N LEU A 6 -2.03 0.54 0.86
CA LEU A 6 -1.33 -0.71 0.61
C LEU A 6 -1.32 -0.97 -0.89
N GLY A 7 -0.13 -0.99 -1.50
CA GLY A 7 0.03 -1.44 -2.88
C GLY A 7 0.27 -2.94 -2.90
N ILE A 8 -0.63 -3.69 -3.54
CA ILE A 8 -0.53 -5.15 -3.68
C ILE A 8 -0.25 -5.49 -5.13
N GLY A 9 0.51 -6.56 -5.34
CA GLY A 9 0.80 -7.04 -6.69
C GLY A 9 2.19 -7.61 -6.87
N ASN A 10 2.36 -8.35 -7.96
CA ASN A 10 3.64 -8.87 -8.38
C ASN A 10 4.22 -8.05 -9.54
N LEU A 11 5.28 -7.29 -9.26
CA LEU A 11 6.02 -6.50 -10.27
C LEU A 11 6.58 -7.34 -11.44
N LEU A 12 6.73 -8.65 -11.26
CA LEU A 12 7.22 -9.56 -12.30
C LEU A 12 6.12 -10.09 -13.22
N LEU A 13 4.84 -9.88 -12.89
CA LEU A 13 3.69 -10.46 -13.60
C LEU A 13 2.82 -9.39 -14.26
N SER A 14 3.36 -8.70 -15.26
CA SER A 14 2.62 -7.77 -16.12
C SER A 14 1.73 -6.79 -15.33
N ASP A 15 0.41 -6.85 -15.49
CA ASP A 15 -0.58 -5.97 -14.89
C ASP A 15 -0.89 -6.31 -13.42
N ASP A 16 -0.47 -7.46 -12.92
CA ASP A 16 -0.61 -7.83 -11.51
C ASP A 16 0.14 -6.85 -10.59
N GLY A 17 1.22 -6.22 -11.07
CA GLY A 17 2.00 -5.22 -10.34
C GLY A 17 1.35 -3.84 -10.21
N VAL A 18 0.12 -3.64 -10.70
CA VAL A 18 -0.51 -2.31 -10.80
C VAL A 18 -0.60 -1.59 -9.46
N GLY A 19 -0.91 -2.30 -8.36
CA GLY A 19 -1.01 -1.70 -7.03
C GLY A 19 0.32 -1.16 -6.52
N VAL A 20 1.42 -1.88 -6.78
CA VAL A 20 2.78 -1.45 -6.44
C VAL A 20 3.22 -0.26 -7.31
N HIS A 21 2.89 -0.27 -8.60
CA HIS A 21 3.16 0.87 -9.48
C HIS A 21 2.38 2.13 -9.07
N ALA A 22 1.10 2.01 -8.74
CA ALA A 22 0.27 3.10 -8.26
C ALA A 22 0.82 3.67 -6.94
N LEU A 23 1.22 2.81 -6.01
CA LEU A 23 1.82 3.23 -4.74
C LEU A 23 3.13 4.01 -4.95
N ASN A 24 4.00 3.54 -5.84
CA ASN A 24 5.25 4.23 -6.17
C ASN A 24 5.00 5.60 -6.81
N ARG A 25 3.99 5.70 -7.67
CA ARG A 25 3.57 6.99 -8.23
C ARG A 25 3.06 7.95 -7.15
N LEU A 26 2.22 7.46 -6.23
CA LEU A 26 1.74 8.27 -5.10
C LEU A 26 2.90 8.79 -4.26
N LYS A 27 3.90 7.96 -3.93
CA LYS A 27 5.09 8.36 -3.16
C LYS A 27 5.92 9.44 -3.84
N ASN A 28 6.02 9.40 -5.17
CA ASN A 28 6.88 10.32 -5.93
C ASN A 28 6.18 11.64 -6.27
N ASP A 29 4.87 11.60 -6.51
CA ASP A 29 4.12 12.74 -7.05
C ASP A 29 3.43 13.58 -5.98
N TYR A 30 3.30 13.07 -4.75
CA TYR A 30 2.54 13.72 -3.68
C TYR A 30 3.25 13.69 -2.33
N GLU A 31 3.04 14.74 -1.55
CA GLU A 31 3.37 14.78 -0.14
C GLU A 31 2.17 14.34 0.70
N PHE A 32 2.43 13.48 1.69
CA PHE A 32 1.41 12.99 2.60
C PHE A 32 1.67 13.50 4.02
N PRO A 33 0.62 13.84 4.77
CA PRO A 33 0.77 14.15 6.18
C PRO A 33 1.20 12.90 6.95
N GLU A 34 1.88 13.09 8.09
CA GLU A 34 2.51 12.01 8.88
C GLU A 34 1.57 10.85 9.26
N TYR A 35 0.27 11.14 9.32
CA TYR A 35 -0.73 10.17 9.70
C TYR A 35 -1.17 9.22 8.57
N VAL A 36 -0.68 9.42 7.35
CA VAL A 36 -0.88 8.55 6.18
C VAL A 36 0.41 7.79 5.88
N ARG A 37 0.33 6.46 5.81
CA ARG A 37 1.47 5.60 5.48
C ARG A 37 1.24 4.84 4.19
N LEU A 38 2.22 4.85 3.30
CA LEU A 38 2.21 4.11 2.05
C LEU A 38 3.13 2.90 2.18
N ILE A 39 2.57 1.69 2.07
CA ILE A 39 3.28 0.43 2.32
C ILE A 39 3.15 -0.47 1.08
N ASP A 40 4.29 -1.01 0.62
CA ASP A 40 4.33 -2.05 -0.40
C ASP A 40 4.06 -3.40 0.25
N GLY A 41 2.90 -3.98 -0.07
CA GLY A 41 2.48 -5.28 0.44
C GLY A 41 2.89 -6.45 -0.44
N GLY A 42 3.37 -6.20 -1.68
CA GLY A 42 3.70 -7.22 -2.67
C GLY A 42 2.63 -8.30 -2.74
N THR A 43 3.03 -9.56 -2.54
CA THR A 43 2.15 -10.74 -2.56
C THR A 43 2.04 -11.44 -1.20
N LYS A 44 2.18 -10.70 -0.08
CA LYS A 44 2.37 -11.27 1.27
C LYS A 44 1.11 -11.83 1.96
N GLY A 45 -0.08 -11.64 1.38
CA GLY A 45 -1.31 -12.28 1.87
C GLY A 45 -1.58 -12.02 3.37
N LEU A 46 -1.71 -13.10 4.16
CA LEU A 46 -2.04 -13.03 5.59
C LEU A 46 -0.97 -12.35 6.45
N ASP A 47 0.28 -12.30 6.00
CA ASP A 47 1.35 -11.60 6.73
C ASP A 47 1.11 -10.09 6.82
N LEU A 48 0.15 -9.56 6.06
CA LEU A 48 -0.26 -8.16 6.09
C LEU A 48 -1.28 -7.85 7.20
N LEU A 49 -1.92 -8.86 7.80
CA LEU A 49 -2.95 -8.67 8.84
C LEU A 49 -2.52 -7.73 9.99
N PRO A 50 -1.29 -7.78 10.51
CA PRO A 50 -0.85 -6.86 11.57
C PRO A 50 -0.85 -5.38 11.15
N LEU A 51 -0.86 -5.08 9.85
CA LEU A 51 -0.94 -3.72 9.32
C LEU A 51 -2.36 -3.14 9.39
N PHE A 52 -3.39 -3.98 9.54
CA PHE A 52 -4.79 -3.54 9.64
C PHE A 52 -5.17 -3.19 11.07
N GLU A 53 -4.69 -3.94 12.06
CA GLU A 53 -5.12 -3.84 13.46
C GLU A 53 -4.88 -2.48 14.12
N LYS A 54 -3.91 -1.70 13.62
CA LYS A 54 -3.50 -0.42 14.22
C LYS A 54 -4.01 0.81 13.48
N GLN A 55 -4.82 0.62 12.43
CA GLN A 55 -5.21 1.66 11.49
C GLN A 55 -6.70 1.93 11.57
N ASP A 56 -7.07 3.20 11.48
CA ASP A 56 -8.47 3.62 11.43
C ASP A 56 -9.06 3.35 10.04
N LYS A 57 -8.23 3.42 8.99
CA LYS A 57 -8.62 3.16 7.60
C LYS A 57 -7.48 2.50 6.83
N VAL A 58 -7.85 1.57 5.95
CA VAL A 58 -6.94 0.96 4.99
C VAL A 58 -7.52 1.07 3.59
N LEU A 59 -6.70 1.57 2.66
CA LEU A 59 -6.97 1.55 1.21
C LEU A 59 -6.04 0.50 0.59
N ILE A 60 -6.60 -0.45 -0.13
CA ILE A 60 -5.84 -1.44 -0.89
C ILE A 60 -5.96 -1.08 -2.37
N ILE A 61 -4.83 -1.08 -3.06
CA ILE A 61 -4.71 -0.88 -4.50
C ILE A 61 -4.07 -2.13 -5.09
#